data_AF-A0A7X2MU54-F1
#
_entry.id   AF-A0A7X2MU54-F1
#
_cell.length_a   1.000
_cell.length_b   1.000
_cell.length_c   1.000
_cell.angle_alpha   90.00
_cell.angle_beta   90.00
_cell.angle_gamma   90.00
#
_symmetry.space_group_name_H-M   'P 1'
#
loop_
_entity.id
_entity.type
_entity.pdbx_description
1 polymer ?
#
loop_
_entity_poly.entity_id
_entity_poly.type
_entity_poly.pdbx_seq_one_letter_code
_entity_poly.pdbx_strand_id
1 'polypeptide(L)'
;GIPVMSLRDVALWEKDLRAAMAEIESEVELVGEQAATIDPYAASDPAECFAVLSEYFFTAPVLLAERFPAMYQHLRQFYQQDPLARIAADTAQT
;
A
#
# COMPACT_ATOMS: atom_id res chain seq x y z
N GLY A 1 0.34 7.79 -9.43
CA GLY A 1 0.51 6.36 -9.09
C GLY A 1 -0.65 5.52 -9.56
N ILE A 2 -0.99 5.58 -10.85
CA ILE A 2 -1.93 4.63 -11.47
C ILE A 2 -1.11 3.87 -12.52
N PRO A 3 -0.81 2.58 -12.30
CA PRO A 3 -0.08 1.80 -13.27
C PRO A 3 -0.99 1.37 -14.44
N VAL A 4 -0.41 0.71 -15.45
CA VAL A 4 -1.15 0.23 -16.62
C VAL A 4 -2.18 -0.83 -16.20
N MET A 5 -3.46 -0.53 -16.40
CA MET A 5 -4.60 -1.42 -16.09
C MET A 5 -5.81 -1.11 -16.97
N SER A 6 -6.90 -1.88 -16.79
CA SER A 6 -8.17 -1.63 -17.47
C SER A 6 -8.80 -0.31 -17.01
N LEU A 7 -9.37 0.45 -17.95
CA LEU A 7 -10.02 1.74 -17.67
C LEU A 7 -11.14 1.65 -16.63
N ARG A 8 -11.80 0.48 -16.52
CA ARG A 8 -12.88 0.27 -15.55
C ARG A 8 -12.37 0.25 -14.10
N ASP A 9 -11.11 -0.12 -13.90
CA ASP A 9 -10.51 -0.31 -12.58
C ASP A 9 -9.83 0.98 -12.07
N VAL A 10 -9.53 1.91 -12.99
CA VAL A 10 -8.86 3.20 -12.70
C VAL A 10 -9.58 4.00 -11.62
N ALA A 11 -10.91 4.13 -11.70
CA ALA A 11 -11.67 4.94 -10.75
C ALA A 11 -11.63 4.36 -9.33
N LEU A 12 -11.67 3.04 -9.19
CA LEU A 12 -11.58 2.38 -7.90
C LEU A 12 -10.17 2.48 -7.33
N TRP A 13 -9.15 2.25 -8.16
CA TRP A 13 -7.76 2.43 -7.79
C TRP A 13 -7.49 3.85 -7.27
N GLU A 14 -7.90 4.87 -8.02
CA GLU A 14 -7.66 6.26 -7.64
C GLU A 14 -8.35 6.61 -6.33
N LYS A 15 -9.59 6.14 -6.13
CA LYS A 15 -10.33 6.33 -4.89
C LYS A 15 -9.58 5.72 -3.70
N ASP A 16 -9.17 4.47 -3.81
CA ASP A 16 -8.54 3.75 -2.69
C ASP A 16 -7.12 4.27 -2.40
N LEU A 17 -6.40 4.69 -3.44
CA LEU A 17 -5.10 5.35 -3.30
C LEU A 17 -5.23 6.70 -2.57
N ARG A 18 -6.21 7.53 -2.94
CA ARG A 18 -6.47 8.81 -2.27
C ARG A 18 -6.93 8.63 -0.83
N ALA A 19 -7.70 7.57 -0.54
CA ALA A 19 -8.06 7.23 0.83
C ALA A 19 -6.82 6.87 1.66
N ALA A 20 -5.94 6.02 1.13
CA ALA A 20 -4.67 5.68 1.79
C ALA A 20 -3.81 6.93 2.05
N MET A 21 -3.68 7.84 1.08
CA MET A 21 -2.96 9.11 1.27
C MET A 21 -3.52 9.93 2.43
N ALA A 22 -4.85 10.12 2.49
CA ALA A 22 -5.50 10.88 3.55
C ALA A 22 -5.34 10.23 4.93
N GLU A 23 -5.36 8.90 5.00
CA GLU A 23 -5.12 8.16 6.24
C GLU A 23 -3.65 8.26 6.72
N ILE A 24 -2.69 8.29 5.79
CA ILE A 24 -1.27 8.52 6.10
C ILE A 24 -1.09 9.94 6.63
N GLU A 25 -1.62 10.95 5.93
CA GLU A 25 -1.57 12.35 6.35
C GLU A 25 -2.17 12.55 7.74
N SER A 26 -3.37 12.00 7.99
CA SER A 26 -4.02 12.09 9.30
C SER A 26 -3.22 11.42 10.43
N GLU A 27 -2.53 10.31 10.15
CA GLU A 27 -1.66 9.69 11.14
C GLU A 27 -0.45 10.58 11.43
N VAL A 28 0.21 11.11 10.39
CA VAL A 28 1.36 12.00 10.54
C VAL A 28 1.01 13.24 11.35
N GLU A 29 -0.16 13.83 11.13
CA GLU A 29 -0.66 14.95 11.95
C GLU A 29 -0.87 14.57 13.43
N LEU A 30 -1.31 13.33 13.69
CA LEU A 30 -1.62 12.86 15.04
C LEU A 30 -0.37 12.49 15.85
N VAL A 31 0.58 11.78 15.24
CA VAL A 31 1.73 11.18 15.97
C VAL A 31 3.07 11.81 15.59
N GLY A 32 3.13 12.62 14.54
CA GLY A 32 4.35 13.18 13.97
C GLY A 32 5.04 12.24 12.99
N GLU A 33 5.84 12.80 12.08
CA GLU A 33 6.51 12.08 11.00
C GLU A 33 7.38 10.90 11.48
N GLN A 34 8.10 11.06 12.59
CA GLN A 34 9.02 10.01 13.09
C GLN A 34 8.29 8.81 13.71
N ALA A 35 7.01 8.95 14.04
CA ALA A 35 6.21 7.90 14.66
C ALA A 35 5.14 7.33 13.71
N ALA A 36 5.01 7.87 12.50
CA ALA A 36 4.09 7.38 11.48
C ALA A 36 4.46 5.95 11.06
N THR A 37 3.46 5.11 10.81
CA THR A 37 3.71 3.70 10.47
C THR A 37 4.09 3.49 9.01
N ILE A 38 3.76 4.46 8.14
CA ILE A 38 4.15 4.50 6.73
C ILE A 38 4.93 5.78 6.51
N ASP A 39 5.94 5.73 5.64
CA ASP A 39 6.74 6.90 5.28
C ASP A 39 5.81 8.08 4.90
N PRO A 40 5.87 9.23 5.60
CA PRO A 40 5.06 10.40 5.33
C PRO A 40 5.14 10.91 3.89
N TYR A 41 6.25 10.62 3.20
CA TYR A 41 6.44 10.97 1.79
C TYR A 41 5.35 10.38 0.89
N ALA A 42 4.73 9.26 1.28
CA ALA A 42 3.60 8.67 0.58
C ALA A 42 2.36 9.56 0.50
N ALA A 43 2.19 10.53 1.41
CA ALA A 43 1.08 11.46 1.38
C ALA A 43 1.31 12.66 0.44
N SER A 44 2.53 12.85 -0.08
CA SER A 44 2.90 14.04 -0.88
C SER A 44 2.18 14.13 -2.22
N ASP A 45 2.15 13.03 -2.98
CA ASP A 45 1.40 12.92 -4.22
C ASP A 45 1.06 11.45 -4.58
N PRO A 46 0.12 11.21 -5.51
CA PRO A 46 -0.31 9.85 -5.83
C PRO A 46 0.78 8.95 -6.44
N ALA A 47 1.79 9.50 -7.13
CA ALA A 47 2.91 8.72 -7.65
C ALA A 47 3.80 8.22 -6.52
N GLU A 48 4.10 9.07 -5.55
CA GLU A 48 4.88 8.69 -4.38
C GLU A 48 4.13 7.74 -3.46
N CYS A 49 2.82 7.95 -3.27
CA CYS A 49 1.98 6.98 -2.56
C CYS A 49 2.10 5.58 -3.17
N PHE A 50 1.98 5.47 -4.50
CA PHE A 50 2.13 4.20 -5.18
C PHE A 50 3.53 3.61 -5.03
N ALA A 51 4.58 4.42 -5.15
CA ALA A 51 5.96 3.97 -5.02
C ALA A 51 6.22 3.42 -3.61
N VAL A 52 5.94 4.19 -2.57
CA VAL A 52 6.13 3.79 -1.17
C VAL A 52 5.28 2.56 -0.85
N LEU A 53 3.99 2.54 -1.17
CA LEU A 53 3.16 1.36 -0.89
C LEU A 53 3.65 0.11 -1.64
N SER A 54 4.28 0.27 -2.81
CA SER A 54 4.93 -0.85 -3.51
C SER A 54 6.18 -1.36 -2.77
N GLU A 55 6.97 -0.48 -2.14
CA GLU A 55 8.07 -0.89 -1.28
C GLU A 55 7.57 -1.71 -0.08
N TYR A 56 6.53 -1.23 0.60
CA TYR A 56 5.91 -1.96 1.71
C TYR A 56 5.28 -3.27 1.26
N PHE A 57 4.74 -3.35 0.04
CA PHE A 57 4.21 -4.60 -0.52
C PHE A 57 5.27 -5.70 -0.59
N PHE A 58 6.52 -5.37 -0.92
CA PHE A 58 7.59 -6.37 -1.01
C PHE A 58 8.38 -6.56 0.29
N THR A 59 8.49 -5.52 1.13
CA THR A 59 9.35 -5.54 2.33
C THR A 59 8.58 -5.79 3.63
N ALA A 60 7.34 -5.29 3.75
CA ALA A 60 6.50 -5.38 4.94
C ALA A 60 5.01 -5.65 4.58
N PRO A 61 4.70 -6.74 3.85
CA PRO A 61 3.35 -6.99 3.32
C PRO A 61 2.29 -7.18 4.40
N VAL A 62 2.65 -7.65 5.61
CA VAL A 62 1.72 -7.78 6.74
C VAL A 62 1.18 -6.41 7.13
N LEU A 63 2.07 -5.43 7.34
CA LEU A 63 1.70 -4.06 7.70
C LEU A 63 0.81 -3.43 6.62
N LEU A 64 1.17 -3.59 5.34
CA LEU A 64 0.38 -3.04 4.24
C LEU A 64 -1.02 -3.69 4.16
N ALA A 65 -1.11 -5.01 4.30
CA ALA A 65 -2.38 -5.74 4.23
C ALA A 65 -3.32 -5.40 5.39
N GLU A 66 -2.77 -5.18 6.59
CA GLU A 66 -3.54 -4.77 7.77
C GLU A 66 -4.02 -3.33 7.66
N ARG A 67 -3.13 -2.42 7.22
CA ARG A 67 -3.41 -0.99 7.23
C ARG A 67 -4.23 -0.55 6.02
N PHE A 68 -3.90 -1.03 4.82
CA PHE A 68 -4.57 -0.67 3.58
C PHE A 68 -4.98 -1.92 2.78
N PRO A 69 -5.95 -2.71 3.28
CA PRO A 69 -6.34 -3.98 2.65
C PRO A 69 -6.80 -3.81 1.18
N ALA A 70 -7.46 -2.70 0.84
CA ALA A 70 -7.85 -2.41 -0.53
C ALA A 70 -6.63 -2.17 -1.44
N MET A 71 -5.65 -1.37 -0.98
CA MET A 71 -4.41 -1.15 -1.73
C MET A 71 -3.57 -2.43 -1.84
N TYR A 72 -3.53 -3.28 -0.81
CA TYR A 72 -2.89 -4.58 -0.90
C TYR A 72 -3.52 -5.44 -2.00
N GLN A 73 -4.85 -5.48 -2.10
CA GLN A 73 -5.55 -6.22 -3.15
C GLN A 73 -5.24 -5.67 -4.55
N HIS A 74 -5.24 -4.34 -4.70
CA HIS A 74 -4.86 -3.67 -5.93
C HIS A 74 -3.43 -4.03 -6.37
N LEU A 75 -2.47 -3.94 -5.46
CA LEU A 75 -1.06 -4.25 -5.72
C LEU A 75 -0.84 -5.74 -6.01
N ARG A 76 -1.56 -6.64 -5.33
CA ARG A 76 -1.58 -8.08 -5.63
C ARG A 76 -2.04 -8.36 -7.06
N GLN A 77 -3.13 -7.71 -7.49
CA GLN A 77 -3.66 -7.85 -8.85
C GLN A 77 -2.75 -7.21 -9.89
N PHE A 78 -2.11 -6.08 -9.56
CA PHE A 78 -1.18 -5.42 -10.48
C PHE A 78 0.11 -6.21 -10.66
N TYR A 79 0.80 -6.56 -9.57
CA TYR A 79 2.07 -7.28 -9.60
C TYR A 79 1.94 -8.79 -9.84
N GLN A 80 0.72 -9.34 -9.78
CA GLN A 80 0.45 -10.77 -9.91
C GLN A 80 1.27 -11.62 -8.91
N GLN A 81 1.48 -11.08 -7.71
CA GLN A 81 2.26 -11.70 -6.64
C GLN A 81 1.50 -11.57 -5.32
N ASP A 82 1.75 -12.49 -4.37
CA ASP A 82 1.18 -12.42 -3.02
C ASP A 82 2.29 -12.62 -1.96
N PRO A 83 3.04 -11.56 -1.62
CA PRO A 83 4.14 -11.64 -0.66
C PRO A 83 3.70 -12.08 0.74
N LEU A 84 2.49 -11.72 1.18
CA LEU A 84 1.94 -12.18 2.46
C LEU A 84 1.75 -13.70 2.48
N ALA A 85 1.16 -14.26 1.42
CA ALA A 85 1.00 -15.72 1.30
C ALA A 85 2.36 -16.44 1.23
N ARG A 86 3.36 -15.84 0.59
CA ARG A 86 4.73 -16.38 0.54
C ARG A 86 5.34 -16.50 1.95
N ILE A 87 5.25 -15.45 2.77
CA ILE A 87 5.77 -15.46 4.16
C ILE A 87 5.05 -16.52 5.01
N ALA A 88 3.73 -16.64 4.88
CA ALA A 88 2.96 -17.65 5.61
C ALA A 88 3.41 -19.08 5.22
N ALA A 89 3.66 -19.33 3.93
CA ALA A 89 4.15 -20.62 3.45
C ALA A 89 5.57 -20.93 3.96
N ASP A 90 6.47 -19.94 4.00
CA ASP A 90 7.84 -20.09 4.51
C ASP A 90 7.85 -20.39 6.01
N THR A 91 6.97 -19.74 6.77
CA THR A 91 6.84 -19.96 8.23
C THR A 91 6.29 -21.35 8.55
N ALA A 92 5.37 -21.87 7.74
CA ALA A 92 4.81 -23.22 7.92
C ALA A 92 5.78 -24.37 7.57
N GLN A 93 6.91 -24.06 6.91
CA GLN A 93 7.95 -25.03 6.54
C GLN A 93 9.11 -25.10 7.54
N THR A 94 9.14 -24.23 8.56
CA THR A 94 10.17 -24.17 9.60
C THR A 94 9.66 -24.76 10.91
#